data_AF-A0A6J7GXT9-F1
#
_entry.id   AF-A0A6J7GXT9-F1
#
_cell.length_a   1.000
_cell.length_b   1.000
_cell.length_c   1.000
_cell.angle_alpha   90.00
_cell.angle_beta   90.00
_cell.angle_gamma   90.00
#
_symmetry.space_group_name_H-M   'P 1'
#
loop_
_entity.id
_entity.type
_entity.pdbx_description
1 polymer ?
#
loop_
_entity_poly.entity_id
_entity_poly.type
_entity_poly.pdbx_seq_one_letter_code
_entity_poly.pdbx_strand_id
1 'polypeptide(L)'
;MIVTQRTVASFLTPDGFSQPSVAAVLREGSLVTEASRYAVQALTTRGARRRTPYGSRPVRVGEPVLLVPGFLAGDSSLAPMSRTLRHAGFRTYRADIRANVGCTLAAAAQLEERLEEISQRRGSRVRVVGHSLGGMLARGVAARRPDLVSGIVTMGSPMLAPGAHHASLARSVDLLVRLNRAGLRNLMAEDCVAGHCAQESFEQARAVLGADVDFTAIFSRRDGIVDWRACIDPAAVAVEVRSSHVGMAFDPVVIAAVAAALRPVSVPSVVEVDRGEIA
;
A
#
# COMPACT_ATOMS: atom_id res chain seq x y z
N MET A 1 3.86 -33.35 22.25
CA MET A 1 4.52 -32.16 21.67
C MET A 1 3.62 -31.67 20.54
N ILE A 2 2.69 -30.75 20.82
CA ILE A 2 1.78 -30.23 19.80
C ILE A 2 2.58 -29.23 18.98
N VAL A 3 3.16 -29.69 17.87
CA VAL A 3 3.66 -28.79 16.84
C VAL A 3 2.42 -28.12 16.29
N THR A 4 2.12 -26.90 16.77
CA THR A 4 1.14 -26.03 16.11
C THR A 4 1.67 -25.80 14.70
N GLN A 5 1.16 -26.57 13.74
CA GLN A 5 1.44 -26.35 12.33
C GLN A 5 1.10 -24.89 12.04
N ARG A 6 2.10 -24.13 11.59
CA ARG A 6 1.84 -22.80 11.03
C ARG A 6 0.96 -23.02 9.79
N THR A 7 -0.23 -22.44 9.79
CA THR A 7 -1.11 -22.41 8.62
C THR A 7 -0.47 -21.71 7.42
N VAL A 8 0.53 -20.88 7.68
CA VAL A 8 1.30 -20.14 6.68
C VAL A 8 2.61 -20.90 6.41
N ALA A 9 2.90 -21.20 5.15
CA ALA A 9 4.10 -21.94 4.77
C ALA A 9 5.39 -21.21 5.16
N SER A 10 6.44 -22.00 5.43
CA SER A 10 7.75 -21.50 5.86
C SER A 10 8.40 -20.58 4.83
N PHE A 11 8.19 -20.80 3.54
CA PHE A 11 8.76 -19.95 2.49
C PHE A 11 8.25 -18.50 2.54
N LEU A 12 7.09 -18.25 3.16
CA LEU A 12 6.57 -16.89 3.39
C LEU A 12 7.25 -16.19 4.57
N THR A 13 8.11 -16.89 5.33
CA THR A 13 8.95 -16.33 6.40
C THR A 13 10.41 -16.75 6.18
N PRO A 14 11.10 -16.19 5.18
CA PRO A 14 12.52 -16.48 4.95
C PRO A 14 13.38 -16.14 6.17
N ASP A 15 14.59 -16.71 6.21
CA ASP A 15 15.56 -16.44 7.27
C ASP A 15 15.87 -14.93 7.40
N GLY A 16 16.07 -14.48 8.63
CA GLY A 16 16.32 -13.08 8.95
C GLY A 16 15.05 -12.25 9.25
N PHE A 17 13.86 -12.82 9.04
CA PHE A 17 12.58 -12.22 9.43
C PHE A 17 11.95 -12.96 10.61
N SER A 18 11.27 -12.20 11.46
CA SER A 18 10.66 -12.78 12.67
C SER A 18 9.29 -12.21 12.94
N GLN A 19 8.40 -13.04 13.47
CA GLN A 19 7.08 -12.55 13.89
C GLN A 19 7.26 -11.51 15.01
N PRO A 20 6.57 -10.37 14.95
CA PRO A 20 6.54 -9.43 16.06
C PRO A 20 6.14 -10.13 17.36
N SER A 21 6.79 -9.78 18.47
CA SER A 21 6.46 -10.30 19.81
C SER A 21 4.99 -10.06 20.15
N VAL A 22 4.40 -10.86 21.05
CA VAL A 22 2.99 -10.66 21.47
C VAL A 22 2.74 -9.25 22.02
N ALA A 23 3.71 -8.67 22.74
CA ALA A 23 3.60 -7.30 23.25
C ALA A 23 3.70 -6.21 22.16
N ALA A 24 4.12 -6.56 20.93
CA ALA A 24 4.25 -5.62 19.82
C ALA A 24 2.92 -4.97 19.45
N VAL A 25 1.81 -5.71 19.58
CA VAL A 25 0.47 -5.19 19.31
C VAL A 25 0.09 -4.02 20.23
N LEU A 26 0.72 -3.89 21.41
CA LEU A 26 0.50 -2.73 22.28
C LEU A 26 0.93 -1.41 21.61
N ARG A 27 1.84 -1.48 20.63
CA ARG A 27 2.22 -0.30 19.82
C ARG A 27 1.07 0.20 18.94
N GLU A 28 0.10 -0.66 18.60
CA GLU A 28 -1.15 -0.23 17.95
C GLU A 28 -2.03 0.63 18.87
N GLY A 29 -1.71 0.76 20.15
CA GLY A 29 -2.35 1.74 21.04
C GLY A 29 -2.13 3.21 20.61
N SER A 30 -1.08 3.51 19.82
CA SER A 30 -0.86 4.87 19.29
C SER A 30 -1.91 5.31 18.26
N LEU A 31 -2.76 4.38 17.80
CA LEU A 31 -3.91 4.64 16.94
C LEU A 31 -4.79 5.78 17.45
N VAL A 32 -4.96 5.89 18.77
CA VAL A 32 -5.73 6.97 19.39
C VAL A 32 -5.08 8.33 19.10
N THR A 33 -3.78 8.44 19.31
CA THR A 33 -3.02 9.67 19.04
C THR A 33 -3.00 10.01 17.54
N GLU A 34 -2.85 9.01 16.68
CA GLU A 34 -2.91 9.18 15.22
C GLU A 34 -4.30 9.67 14.78
N ALA A 35 -5.37 9.11 15.35
CA ALA A 35 -6.74 9.52 15.07
C ALA A 35 -7.01 10.95 15.57
N SER A 36 -6.49 11.31 16.75
CA SER A 36 -6.53 12.69 17.26
C SER A 36 -5.80 13.66 16.32
N ARG A 37 -4.59 13.32 15.86
CA ARG A 37 -3.85 14.13 14.89
C ARG A 37 -4.64 14.32 13.60
N TYR A 38 -5.23 13.26 13.07
CA TYR A 38 -6.08 13.34 11.90
C TYR A 38 -7.31 14.23 12.12
N ALA A 39 -8.01 14.10 13.26
CA ALA A 39 -9.16 14.92 13.59
C ALA A 39 -8.80 16.42 13.66
N VAL A 40 -7.71 16.76 14.33
CA VAL A 40 -7.20 18.14 14.40
C VAL A 40 -6.89 18.67 12.99
N GLN A 41 -6.17 17.90 12.18
CA GLN A 41 -5.82 18.33 10.81
C GLN A 41 -7.04 18.43 9.88
N ALA A 42 -8.04 17.57 10.05
CA ALA A 42 -9.29 17.66 9.30
C ALA A 42 -10.07 18.94 9.65
N LEU A 43 -10.09 19.32 10.93
CA LEU A 43 -10.71 20.56 11.40
C LEU A 43 -9.98 21.80 10.88
N THR A 44 -8.65 21.84 10.95
CA THR A 44 -7.85 22.96 10.42
C THR A 44 -8.04 23.11 8.91
N THR A 45 -8.02 22.00 8.17
CA THR A 45 -8.23 21.99 6.71
C THR A 45 -9.65 22.46 6.35
N ARG A 46 -10.67 22.08 7.15
CA ARG A 46 -12.05 22.54 6.95
C ARG A 46 -12.19 24.05 7.21
N GLY A 47 -11.51 24.57 8.23
CA GLY A 47 -11.43 26.00 8.50
C GLY A 47 -10.73 26.78 7.38
N ALA A 48 -9.59 26.27 6.91
CA ALA A 48 -8.86 26.86 5.78
C ALA A 48 -9.73 26.90 4.51
N ARG A 49 -10.43 25.81 4.18
CA ARG A 49 -11.35 25.74 3.03
C ARG A 49 -12.45 26.79 3.05
N ARG A 50 -13.03 27.07 4.23
CA ARG A 50 -14.06 28.12 4.36
C ARG A 50 -13.52 29.52 4.11
N ARG A 51 -12.20 29.70 4.27
CA ARG A 51 -11.51 30.98 4.08
C ARG A 51 -10.87 31.11 2.70
N THR A 52 -10.63 30.01 2.00
CA THR A 52 -10.07 30.01 0.64
C THR A 52 -11.10 30.55 -0.36
N PRO A 53 -10.78 31.59 -1.14
CA PRO A 53 -11.67 32.11 -2.18
C PRO A 53 -12.10 31.03 -3.17
N TYR A 54 -13.32 31.14 -3.69
CA TYR A 54 -13.95 30.13 -4.56
C TYR A 54 -13.15 29.84 -5.86
N GLY A 55 -12.28 30.76 -6.29
CA GLY A 55 -11.41 30.63 -7.47
C GLY A 55 -10.07 29.92 -7.23
N SER A 56 -9.65 29.72 -5.98
CA SER A 56 -8.37 29.08 -5.63
C SER A 56 -8.52 27.56 -5.59
N ARG A 57 -8.53 26.90 -6.76
CA ARG A 57 -8.41 25.44 -6.85
C ARG A 57 -6.94 25.02 -6.76
N PRO A 58 -6.60 23.97 -5.98
CA PRO A 58 -5.27 23.39 -6.05
C PRO A 58 -5.00 22.90 -7.47
N VAL A 59 -3.79 23.18 -7.96
CA VAL A 59 -3.30 22.66 -9.24
C VAL A 59 -3.44 21.14 -9.22
N ARG A 60 -4.07 20.58 -10.26
CA ARG A 60 -4.21 19.13 -10.35
C ARG A 60 -2.82 18.52 -10.49
N VAL A 61 -2.47 17.60 -9.60
CA VAL A 61 -1.22 16.85 -9.68
C VAL A 61 -1.47 15.64 -10.59
N GLY A 62 -0.53 15.42 -11.52
CA GLY A 62 -0.65 14.66 -12.77
C GLY A 62 -1.47 13.36 -12.75
N GLU A 63 -0.76 12.23 -12.65
CA GLU A 63 -1.32 10.89 -12.88
C GLU A 63 -2.41 10.50 -11.86
N PRO A 64 -3.40 9.68 -12.27
CA PRO A 64 -4.37 9.11 -11.33
C PRO A 64 -3.69 8.25 -10.27
N VAL A 65 -4.27 8.26 -9.06
CA VAL A 65 -3.74 7.52 -7.91
C VAL A 65 -4.74 6.45 -7.49
N LEU A 66 -4.39 5.17 -7.55
CA LEU A 66 -5.22 4.06 -7.07
C LEU A 66 -4.84 3.70 -5.62
N LEU A 67 -5.82 3.59 -4.73
CA LEU A 67 -5.61 3.23 -3.33
C LEU A 67 -6.05 1.77 -3.10
N VAL A 68 -5.16 0.94 -2.55
CA VAL A 68 -5.38 -0.51 -2.38
C VAL A 68 -5.29 -0.88 -0.89
N PRO A 69 -6.39 -1.38 -0.29
CA PRO A 69 -6.46 -1.68 1.14
C PRO A 69 -5.69 -2.96 1.54
N GLY A 70 -5.33 -3.03 2.82
CA GLY A 70 -4.69 -4.20 3.43
C GLY A 70 -5.65 -5.35 3.73
N PHE A 71 -5.09 -6.46 4.22
CA PHE A 71 -5.84 -7.67 4.60
C PHE A 71 -6.92 -7.35 5.64
N LEU A 72 -8.10 -8.00 5.54
CA LEU A 72 -9.33 -7.72 6.31
C LEU A 72 -9.93 -6.31 6.13
N ALA A 73 -9.27 -5.42 5.39
CA ALA A 73 -9.74 -4.06 5.17
C ALA A 73 -10.38 -3.90 3.78
N GLY A 74 -11.24 -2.89 3.65
CA GLY A 74 -11.78 -2.43 2.37
C GLY A 74 -11.36 -1.00 2.07
N ASP A 75 -11.82 -0.47 0.93
CA ASP A 75 -11.50 0.90 0.49
C ASP A 75 -11.83 1.99 1.53
N SER A 76 -12.79 1.74 2.42
CA SER A 76 -13.16 2.65 3.49
C SER A 76 -12.02 2.94 4.47
N SER A 77 -11.10 1.99 4.67
CA SER A 77 -9.91 2.15 5.51
C SER A 77 -8.98 3.26 5.02
N LEU A 78 -8.92 3.48 3.71
CA LEU A 78 -8.10 4.51 3.06
C LEU A 78 -8.90 5.78 2.73
N ALA A 79 -10.17 5.87 3.14
CA ALA A 79 -10.99 7.06 2.90
C ALA A 79 -10.41 8.35 3.51
N PRO A 80 -9.81 8.35 4.72
CA PRO A 80 -9.10 9.52 5.26
C PRO A 80 -8.00 10.02 4.33
N MET A 81 -7.10 9.12 3.93
CA MET A 81 -6.02 9.41 2.99
C MET A 81 -6.54 9.90 1.64
N SER A 82 -7.53 9.22 1.08
CA SER A 82 -8.18 9.59 -0.17
C SER A 82 -8.73 11.02 -0.13
N ARG A 83 -9.37 11.42 0.98
CA ARG A 83 -9.83 12.80 1.17
C ARG A 83 -8.63 13.76 1.19
N THR A 84 -7.65 13.53 2.06
CA THR A 84 -6.50 14.44 2.18
C THR A 84 -5.71 14.58 0.88
N LEU A 85 -5.46 13.49 0.15
CA LEU A 85 -4.80 13.53 -1.16
C LEU A 85 -5.63 14.31 -2.20
N ARG A 86 -6.95 14.12 -2.24
CA ARG A 86 -7.82 14.93 -3.11
C ARG A 86 -7.77 16.41 -2.78
N HIS A 87 -7.63 16.78 -1.50
CA HIS A 87 -7.45 18.17 -1.10
C HIS A 87 -6.09 18.73 -1.56
N ALA A 88 -5.06 17.89 -1.63
CA ALA A 88 -3.74 18.24 -2.13
C ALA A 88 -3.62 18.28 -3.67
N GLY A 89 -4.73 18.04 -4.40
CA GLY A 89 -4.78 18.12 -5.86
C GLY A 89 -4.69 16.79 -6.60
N PHE A 90 -4.52 15.66 -5.91
CA PHE A 90 -4.46 14.34 -6.53
C PHE A 90 -5.83 13.82 -6.94
N ARG A 91 -5.89 13.04 -8.02
CA ARG A 91 -7.10 12.32 -8.43
C ARG A 91 -7.05 10.87 -7.95
N THR A 92 -7.66 10.60 -6.79
CA THR A 92 -7.66 9.26 -6.19
C THR A 92 -8.80 8.38 -6.68
N TYR A 93 -8.54 7.10 -6.85
CA TYR A 93 -9.46 6.02 -7.15
C TYR A 93 -9.45 4.96 -6.06
N ARG A 94 -10.54 4.22 -5.98
CA ARG A 94 -10.68 3.02 -5.16
C ARG A 94 -10.36 1.77 -5.97
N ALA A 95 -9.84 0.76 -5.29
CA ALA A 95 -9.63 -0.58 -5.85
C ALA A 95 -10.94 -1.36 -6.03
N ASP A 96 -12.05 -0.84 -5.48
CA ASP A 96 -13.36 -1.50 -5.44
C ASP A 96 -13.34 -2.81 -4.61
N ILE A 97 -12.45 -2.85 -3.61
CA ILE A 97 -12.31 -3.94 -2.64
C ILE A 97 -13.11 -3.62 -1.39
N ARG A 98 -14.16 -4.41 -1.12
CA ARG A 98 -14.98 -4.28 0.09
C ARG A 98 -14.31 -4.87 1.32
N ALA A 99 -13.63 -6.00 1.14
CA ALA A 99 -12.84 -6.66 2.17
C ALA A 99 -11.75 -7.51 1.49
N ASN A 100 -10.49 -7.24 1.80
CA ASN A 100 -9.35 -7.95 1.23
C ASN A 100 -9.12 -9.26 2.00
N VAL A 101 -10.00 -10.23 1.78
CA VAL A 101 -10.07 -11.50 2.52
C VAL A 101 -10.12 -12.73 1.61
N GLY A 102 -10.05 -12.52 0.29
CA GLY A 102 -10.14 -13.57 -0.72
C GLY A 102 -8.78 -14.05 -1.20
N CYS A 103 -8.79 -14.76 -2.33
CA CYS A 103 -7.58 -15.20 -3.02
C CYS A 103 -6.73 -14.00 -3.47
N THR A 104 -5.44 -14.03 -3.17
CA THR A 104 -4.50 -12.94 -3.49
C THR A 104 -4.30 -12.78 -4.99
N LEU A 105 -4.19 -13.87 -5.75
CA LEU A 105 -4.10 -13.81 -7.22
C LEU A 105 -5.38 -13.27 -7.85
N ALA A 106 -6.55 -13.64 -7.33
CA ALA A 106 -7.82 -13.08 -7.79
C ALA A 106 -7.92 -11.57 -7.50
N ALA A 107 -7.46 -11.14 -6.32
CA ALA A 107 -7.39 -9.73 -5.97
C ALA A 107 -6.39 -8.97 -6.86
N ALA A 108 -5.25 -9.58 -7.21
CA ALA A 108 -4.28 -9.01 -8.15
C ALA A 108 -4.86 -8.86 -9.56
N ALA A 109 -5.62 -9.85 -10.05
CA ALA A 109 -6.30 -9.77 -11.34
C ALA A 109 -7.37 -8.67 -11.37
N GLN A 110 -8.18 -8.55 -10.31
CA GLN A 110 -9.15 -7.44 -10.17
C GLN A 110 -8.45 -6.08 -10.12
N LEU A 111 -7.31 -6.00 -9.44
CA LEU A 111 -6.52 -4.78 -9.38
C LEU A 111 -5.97 -4.39 -10.76
N GLU A 112 -5.53 -5.37 -11.55
CA GLU A 112 -5.05 -5.18 -12.92
C GLU A 112 -6.16 -4.66 -13.84
N GLU A 113 -7.34 -5.29 -13.85
CA GLU A 113 -8.52 -4.80 -14.59
C GLU A 113 -8.85 -3.35 -14.19
N ARG A 114 -8.82 -3.06 -12.89
CA ARG A 114 -9.07 -1.71 -12.40
C ARG A 114 -8.05 -0.68 -12.89
N LEU A 115 -6.78 -1.07 -12.99
CA LEU A 115 -5.71 -0.21 -13.53
C LEU A 115 -5.93 0.05 -15.02
N GLU A 116 -6.31 -0.97 -15.79
CA GLU A 116 -6.65 -0.82 -17.21
C GLU A 116 -7.79 0.16 -17.41
N GLU A 117 -8.89 0.00 -16.67
CA GLU A 117 -10.02 0.90 -16.77
C GLU A 117 -9.65 2.35 -16.46
N ILE A 118 -8.80 2.57 -15.45
CA ILE A 118 -8.37 3.92 -15.05
C ILE A 118 -7.44 4.50 -16.10
N SER A 119 -6.46 3.72 -16.55
CA SER A 119 -5.47 4.11 -17.55
C SER A 119 -6.15 4.50 -18.86
N GLN A 120 -7.03 3.65 -19.38
CA GLN A 120 -7.82 3.92 -20.59
C GLN A 120 -8.68 5.18 -20.44
N ARG A 121 -9.39 5.33 -19.32
CA ARG A 121 -10.23 6.53 -19.07
C ARG A 121 -9.44 7.82 -18.88
N ARG A 122 -8.15 7.74 -18.59
CA ARG A 122 -7.30 8.91 -18.29
C ARG A 122 -6.18 9.14 -19.30
N GLY A 123 -5.98 8.24 -20.26
CA GLY A 123 -4.91 8.32 -21.25
C GLY A 123 -3.52 8.44 -20.60
N SER A 124 -3.32 7.86 -19.42
CA SER A 124 -2.08 7.93 -18.65
C SER A 124 -1.94 6.75 -17.72
N ARG A 125 -0.69 6.41 -17.38
CA ARG A 125 -0.39 5.42 -16.34
C ARG A 125 -0.88 5.85 -14.97
N VAL A 126 -0.98 4.89 -14.07
CA VAL A 126 -1.56 5.05 -12.74
C VAL A 126 -0.47 4.90 -11.68
N ARG A 127 -0.47 5.76 -10.66
CA ARG A 127 0.32 5.56 -9.44
C ARG A 127 -0.50 4.76 -8.44
N VAL A 128 0.10 3.80 -7.75
CA VAL A 128 -0.62 2.95 -6.80
C VAL A 128 -0.11 3.18 -5.38
N VAL A 129 -1.02 3.40 -4.43
CA VAL A 129 -0.70 3.42 -2.99
C VAL A 129 -1.32 2.20 -2.35
N GLY A 130 -0.48 1.31 -1.83
CA GLY A 130 -0.93 0.07 -1.20
C GLY A 130 -0.58 0.01 0.28
N HIS A 131 -1.56 -0.36 1.11
CA HIS A 131 -1.35 -0.59 2.54
C HIS A 131 -1.26 -2.08 2.83
N SER A 132 -0.25 -2.53 3.60
CA SER A 132 -0.12 -3.93 4.01
C SER A 132 -0.18 -4.88 2.80
N LEU A 133 -1.07 -5.88 2.79
CA LEU A 133 -1.33 -6.76 1.63
C LEU A 133 -1.59 -5.99 0.32
N GLY A 134 -2.27 -4.85 0.36
CA GLY A 134 -2.53 -4.03 -0.83
C GLY A 134 -1.27 -3.54 -1.52
N GLY A 135 -0.17 -3.33 -0.77
CA GLY A 135 1.13 -2.98 -1.34
C GLY A 135 1.84 -4.16 -2.01
N MET A 136 1.65 -5.38 -1.50
CA MET A 136 2.16 -6.59 -2.15
C MET A 136 1.45 -6.82 -3.49
N LEU A 137 0.12 -6.68 -3.51
CA LEU A 137 -0.68 -6.76 -4.73
C LEU A 137 -0.25 -5.69 -5.74
N ALA A 138 -0.11 -4.44 -5.29
CA ALA A 138 0.34 -3.33 -6.13
C ALA A 138 1.70 -3.58 -6.75
N ARG A 139 2.68 -4.05 -5.97
CA ARG A 139 4.02 -4.34 -6.46
C ARG A 139 4.04 -5.50 -7.45
N GLY A 140 3.29 -6.57 -7.18
CA GLY A 140 3.18 -7.71 -8.09
C GLY A 140 2.56 -7.33 -9.44
N VAL A 141 1.48 -6.55 -9.42
CA VAL A 141 0.85 -6.05 -10.66
C VAL A 141 1.77 -5.06 -11.39
N ALA A 142 2.45 -4.16 -10.67
CA ALA A 142 3.37 -3.21 -11.28
C ALA A 142 4.55 -3.88 -11.99
N ALA A 143 5.07 -4.98 -11.45
CA ALA A 143 6.12 -5.76 -12.11
C ALA A 143 5.64 -6.42 -13.41
N ARG A 144 4.38 -6.89 -13.46
CA ARG A 144 3.80 -7.48 -14.67
C ARG A 144 3.35 -6.44 -15.70
N ARG A 145 2.87 -5.29 -15.24
CA ARG A 145 2.21 -4.25 -16.05
C ARG A 145 2.86 -2.86 -15.89
N PRO A 146 4.16 -2.70 -16.21
CA PRO A 146 4.81 -1.38 -16.20
C PRO A 146 4.22 -0.42 -17.25
N ASP A 147 3.47 -0.95 -18.23
CA ASP A 147 2.68 -0.18 -19.19
C ASP A 147 1.48 0.54 -18.53
N LEU A 148 0.96 0.02 -17.42
CA LEU A 148 -0.17 0.60 -16.69
C LEU A 148 0.26 1.39 -15.46
N VAL A 149 1.37 1.03 -14.83
CA VAL A 149 1.79 1.58 -13.54
C VAL A 149 3.05 2.41 -13.71
N SER A 150 2.99 3.68 -13.32
CA SER A 150 4.13 4.61 -13.35
C SER A 150 4.89 4.70 -12.03
N GLY A 151 4.27 4.25 -10.93
CA GLY A 151 4.93 4.22 -9.64
C GLY A 151 4.05 3.65 -8.53
N ILE A 152 4.72 3.16 -7.49
CA ILE A 152 4.11 2.53 -6.33
C ILE A 152 4.62 3.14 -5.02
N VAL A 153 3.70 3.37 -4.09
CA VAL A 153 3.99 3.76 -2.71
C VAL A 153 3.38 2.71 -1.79
N THR A 154 4.21 1.95 -1.08
CA THR A 154 3.73 0.94 -0.13
C THR A 154 3.80 1.46 1.30
N MET A 155 2.91 0.99 2.16
CA MET A 155 2.85 1.39 3.58
C MET A 155 2.71 0.15 4.46
N GLY A 156 3.73 -0.15 5.26
CA GLY A 156 3.73 -1.32 6.16
C GLY A 156 3.47 -2.65 5.44
N SER A 157 3.90 -2.76 4.18
CA SER A 157 3.64 -3.92 3.33
C SER A 157 4.78 -4.94 3.46
N PRO A 158 4.57 -6.17 3.94
CA PRO A 158 5.66 -7.11 4.24
C PRO A 158 6.11 -7.92 3.01
N MET A 159 6.55 -7.24 1.93
CA MET A 159 6.91 -7.88 0.65
C MET A 159 7.95 -9.00 0.76
N LEU A 160 8.89 -8.88 1.70
CA LEU A 160 10.00 -9.84 1.83
C LEU A 160 9.66 -11.05 2.72
N ALA A 161 8.68 -10.92 3.60
CA ALA A 161 8.26 -11.99 4.50
C ALA A 161 6.79 -11.81 4.95
N PRO A 162 5.82 -12.15 4.09
CA PRO A 162 4.40 -12.00 4.41
C PRO A 162 3.96 -12.80 5.65
N GLY A 163 4.66 -13.90 5.95
CA GLY A 163 4.44 -14.75 7.14
C GLY A 163 5.08 -14.24 8.43
N ALA A 164 5.94 -13.21 8.36
CA ALA A 164 6.52 -12.53 9.51
C ALA A 164 5.54 -11.50 10.12
N HIS A 165 4.32 -11.96 10.41
CA HIS A 165 3.26 -11.16 11.01
C HIS A 165 2.89 -11.64 12.41
N HIS A 166 2.24 -10.76 13.16
CA HIS A 166 1.82 -11.01 14.53
C HIS A 166 0.79 -12.14 14.62
N ALA A 167 0.83 -12.90 15.71
CA ALA A 167 -0.02 -14.09 15.90
C ALA A 167 -1.54 -13.80 15.79
N SER A 168 -1.99 -12.57 16.06
CA SER A 168 -3.40 -12.20 15.83
C SER A 168 -3.80 -12.29 14.36
N LEU A 169 -2.92 -11.86 13.45
CA LEU A 169 -3.17 -11.93 12.01
C LEU A 169 -3.18 -13.38 11.54
N ALA A 170 -2.28 -14.22 12.06
CA ALA A 170 -2.26 -15.66 11.80
C ALA A 170 -3.61 -16.31 12.19
N ARG A 171 -4.16 -15.98 13.37
CA ARG A 171 -5.49 -16.49 13.78
C ARG A 171 -6.62 -16.05 12.84
N SER A 172 -6.57 -14.82 12.33
CA SER A 172 -7.54 -14.36 11.35
C SER A 172 -7.41 -15.13 10.03
N VAL A 173 -6.18 -15.38 9.57
CA VAL A 173 -5.90 -16.23 8.41
C VAL A 173 -6.45 -17.65 8.61
N ASP A 174 -6.18 -18.28 9.75
CA ASP A 174 -6.69 -19.61 10.09
C ASP A 174 -8.22 -19.68 10.04
N LEU A 175 -8.88 -18.65 10.57
CA LEU A 175 -10.33 -18.56 10.56
C LEU A 175 -10.87 -18.48 9.12
N LEU A 176 -10.27 -17.65 8.25
CA LEU A 176 -10.68 -17.55 6.86
C LEU A 176 -10.51 -18.88 6.11
N VAL A 177 -9.37 -19.55 6.29
CA VAL A 177 -9.10 -20.86 5.67
C VAL A 177 -10.13 -21.91 6.14
N ARG A 178 -10.44 -21.94 7.44
CA ARG A 178 -11.46 -22.84 7.99
C ARG A 178 -12.85 -22.56 7.43
N LEU A 179 -13.22 -21.28 7.32
CA LEU A 179 -14.50 -20.86 6.75
C LEU A 179 -14.58 -21.17 5.25
N ASN A 180 -13.48 -21.02 4.50
CA ASN A 180 -13.40 -21.42 3.10
C ASN A 180 -13.65 -22.94 2.95
N ARG A 181 -12.96 -23.77 3.75
CA ARG A 181 -13.19 -25.23 3.80
C ARG A 181 -14.63 -25.59 4.18
N ALA A 182 -15.27 -24.77 5.02
CA ALA A 182 -16.68 -24.94 5.40
C ALA A 182 -17.69 -24.44 4.34
N GLY A 183 -17.23 -23.95 3.17
CA GLY A 183 -18.07 -23.60 2.02
C GLY A 183 -18.12 -22.11 1.66
N LEU A 184 -17.49 -21.22 2.44
CA LEU A 184 -17.40 -19.80 2.09
C LEU A 184 -16.26 -19.55 1.08
N ARG A 185 -16.48 -19.94 -0.18
CA ARG A 185 -15.45 -20.00 -1.23
C ARG A 185 -14.80 -18.67 -1.63
N ASN A 186 -15.43 -17.54 -1.29
CA ASN A 186 -14.87 -16.20 -1.55
C ASN A 186 -13.77 -15.78 -0.55
N LEU A 187 -13.54 -16.60 0.49
CA LEU A 187 -12.50 -16.35 1.48
C LEU A 187 -11.18 -17.01 1.07
N MET A 188 -10.09 -16.55 1.68
CA MET A 188 -8.76 -17.07 1.45
C MET A 188 -8.70 -18.58 1.75
N ALA A 189 -8.19 -19.35 0.79
CA ALA A 189 -8.05 -20.79 0.89
C ALA A 189 -6.65 -21.19 1.39
N GLU A 190 -6.46 -22.47 1.70
CA GLU A 190 -5.15 -23.02 2.08
C GLU A 190 -4.08 -22.78 1.01
N ASP A 191 -4.45 -22.85 -0.27
CA ASP A 191 -3.55 -22.57 -1.39
C ASP A 191 -2.97 -21.14 -1.34
N CYS A 192 -3.73 -20.18 -0.80
CA CYS A 192 -3.32 -18.77 -0.67
C CYS A 192 -2.34 -18.51 0.48
N VAL A 193 -2.08 -19.49 1.34
CA VAL A 193 -1.18 -19.36 2.51
C VAL A 193 -0.07 -20.40 2.55
N ALA A 194 -0.22 -21.49 1.82
CA ALA A 194 0.76 -22.56 1.80
C ALA A 194 0.97 -23.25 0.45
N GLY A 195 0.13 -22.98 -0.55
CA GLY A 195 0.17 -23.66 -1.84
C GLY A 195 0.72 -22.80 -2.98
N HIS A 196 0.28 -23.11 -4.20
CA HIS A 196 0.77 -22.48 -5.43
C HIS A 196 0.39 -21.00 -5.47
N CYS A 197 -0.84 -20.65 -5.10
CA CYS A 197 -1.27 -19.24 -5.03
C CYS A 197 -0.39 -18.41 -4.09
N ALA A 198 -0.04 -18.93 -2.91
CA ALA A 198 0.88 -18.28 -1.99
C ALA A 198 2.28 -18.07 -2.60
N GLN A 199 2.82 -19.11 -3.24
CA GLN A 199 4.14 -19.06 -3.85
C GLN A 199 4.18 -18.05 -5.00
N GLU A 200 3.25 -18.14 -5.94
CA GLU A 200 3.16 -17.23 -7.08
C GLU A 200 2.96 -15.78 -6.62
N SER A 201 2.04 -15.55 -5.69
CA SER A 201 1.80 -14.21 -5.15
C SER A 201 3.04 -13.62 -4.47
N PHE A 202 3.84 -14.45 -3.80
CA PHE A 202 5.07 -14.01 -3.14
C PHE A 202 6.21 -13.75 -4.14
N GLU A 203 6.35 -14.59 -5.16
CA GLU A 203 7.29 -14.38 -6.27
C GLU A 203 6.95 -13.10 -7.04
N GLN A 204 5.69 -12.88 -7.38
CA GLN A 204 5.21 -11.65 -8.04
C GLN A 204 5.51 -10.41 -7.19
N ALA A 205 5.24 -10.46 -5.89
CA ALA A 205 5.54 -9.35 -4.98
C ALA A 205 7.04 -9.03 -4.86
N ARG A 206 7.93 -9.89 -5.39
CA ARG A 206 9.39 -9.71 -5.39
C ARG A 206 10.01 -9.67 -6.79
N ALA A 207 9.20 -9.73 -7.83
CA ALA A 207 9.64 -9.66 -9.21
C ALA A 207 10.36 -8.33 -9.51
N VAL A 208 11.20 -8.31 -10.55
CA VAL A 208 11.92 -7.11 -10.97
C VAL A 208 10.91 -6.06 -11.46
N LEU A 209 11.06 -4.82 -11.00
CA LEU A 209 10.25 -3.69 -11.47
C LEU A 209 10.89 -3.07 -12.71
N GLY A 210 10.05 -2.51 -13.60
CA GLY A 210 10.52 -1.71 -14.73
C GLY A 210 11.31 -0.49 -14.24
N ALA A 211 12.35 -0.11 -14.98
CA ALA A 211 13.23 1.00 -14.61
C ALA A 211 12.52 2.37 -14.56
N ASP A 212 11.35 2.45 -15.18
CA ASP A 212 10.49 3.62 -15.29
C ASP A 212 9.30 3.59 -14.30
N VAL A 213 9.30 2.64 -13.36
CA VAL A 213 8.33 2.54 -12.28
C VAL A 213 8.96 3.04 -10.98
N ASP A 214 8.56 4.23 -10.54
CA ASP A 214 9.03 4.78 -9.26
C ASP A 214 8.57 3.91 -8.08
N PHE A 215 9.43 3.67 -7.09
CA PHE A 215 9.05 2.87 -5.92
C PHE A 215 9.50 3.53 -4.61
N THR A 216 8.53 3.85 -3.75
CA THR A 216 8.76 4.26 -2.36
C THR A 216 8.16 3.25 -1.40
N ALA A 217 8.93 2.83 -0.38
CA ALA A 217 8.47 1.94 0.68
C ALA A 217 8.43 2.69 2.01
N ILE A 218 7.21 2.99 2.47
CA ILE A 218 6.98 3.60 3.78
C ILE A 218 6.86 2.51 4.84
N PHE A 219 7.73 2.55 5.85
CA PHE A 219 7.75 1.57 6.93
C PHE A 219 7.80 2.28 8.29
N SER A 220 7.47 1.54 9.34
CA SER A 220 7.53 2.04 10.71
C SER A 220 8.11 0.99 11.64
N ARG A 221 9.16 1.34 12.39
CA ARG A 221 9.66 0.46 13.48
C ARG A 221 8.64 0.28 14.61
N ARG A 222 7.58 1.10 14.64
CA ARG A 222 6.47 0.98 15.60
C ARG A 222 5.39 0.01 15.13
N ASP A 223 5.46 -0.49 13.91
CA ASP A 223 4.52 -1.48 13.39
C ASP A 223 4.39 -2.66 14.38
N GLY A 224 3.17 -2.87 14.88
CA GLY A 224 2.86 -3.93 15.83
C GLY A 224 2.38 -5.21 15.15
N ILE A 225 2.15 -5.19 13.85
CA ILE A 225 1.45 -6.24 13.09
C ILE A 225 2.39 -7.02 12.19
N VAL A 226 3.36 -6.38 11.54
CA VAL A 226 4.35 -7.06 10.67
C VAL A 226 5.77 -6.71 11.07
N ASP A 227 6.74 -7.56 10.71
CA ASP A 227 8.16 -7.20 10.82
C ASP A 227 8.45 -6.04 9.86
N TRP A 228 8.72 -4.86 10.42
CA TRP A 228 9.01 -3.66 9.62
C TRP A 228 10.19 -3.86 8.65
N ARG A 229 11.12 -4.78 8.95
CA ARG A 229 12.23 -5.11 8.03
C ARG A 229 11.72 -5.74 6.76
N ALA A 230 10.65 -6.54 6.84
CA ALA A 230 10.01 -7.15 5.68
C ALA A 230 9.37 -6.13 4.74
N CYS A 231 9.19 -4.89 5.20
CA CYS A 231 8.63 -3.78 4.43
C CYS A 231 9.66 -2.96 3.65
N ILE A 232 10.95 -3.18 3.87
CA ILE A 232 12.01 -2.42 3.20
C ILE A 232 12.47 -3.20 1.98
N ASP A 233 11.81 -2.94 0.85
CA ASP A 233 12.21 -3.53 -0.42
C ASP A 233 13.51 -2.86 -0.94
N PRO A 234 14.53 -3.64 -1.34
CA PRO A 234 15.79 -3.07 -1.85
C PRO A 234 15.64 -2.22 -3.11
N ALA A 235 14.58 -2.44 -3.90
CA ALA A 235 14.30 -1.65 -5.10
C ALA A 235 13.58 -0.32 -4.79
N ALA A 236 13.20 -0.08 -3.53
CA ALA A 236 12.45 1.10 -3.14
C ALA A 236 13.32 2.16 -2.47
N VAL A 237 12.92 3.42 -2.62
CA VAL A 237 13.32 4.49 -1.69
C VAL A 237 12.61 4.24 -0.36
N ALA A 238 13.36 3.88 0.68
CA ALA A 238 12.81 3.60 2.00
C ALA A 238 12.55 4.89 2.78
N VAL A 239 11.34 5.02 3.36
CA VAL A 239 10.94 6.17 4.18
C VAL A 239 10.42 5.68 5.52
N GLU A 240 11.14 5.99 6.59
CA GLU A 240 10.69 5.67 7.96
C GLU A 240 9.66 6.71 8.44
N VAL A 241 8.54 6.23 8.96
CA VAL A 241 7.54 7.03 9.68
C VAL A 241 7.34 6.49 11.09
N ARG A 242 6.73 7.31 11.96
CA ARG A 242 6.40 6.92 13.34
C ARG A 242 4.89 6.77 13.51
N SER A 243 4.36 5.66 13.01
CA SER A 243 2.94 5.32 13.06
C SER A 243 2.75 3.85 13.42
N SER A 244 1.61 3.50 13.99
CA SER A 244 1.15 2.11 14.06
C SER A 244 0.83 1.55 12.66
N HIS A 245 0.72 0.23 12.53
CA HIS A 245 0.39 -0.44 11.27
C HIS A 245 -0.94 0.05 10.70
N VAL A 246 -1.99 0.04 11.53
CA VAL A 246 -3.33 0.49 11.12
C VAL A 246 -3.36 2.00 10.98
N GLY A 247 -2.63 2.71 11.85
CA GLY A 247 -2.45 4.16 11.81
C GLY A 247 -1.96 4.69 10.46
N MET A 248 -1.08 3.95 9.78
CA MET A 248 -0.50 4.38 8.50
C MET A 248 -1.56 4.69 7.43
N ALA A 249 -2.74 4.08 7.52
CA ALA A 249 -3.85 4.34 6.59
C ALA A 249 -4.45 5.75 6.71
N PHE A 250 -4.25 6.44 7.84
CA PHE A 250 -4.89 7.74 8.11
C PHE A 250 -4.05 8.76 8.88
N ASP A 251 -2.88 8.39 9.41
CA ASP A 251 -1.96 9.32 10.07
C ASP A 251 -1.56 10.43 9.08
N PRO A 252 -1.83 11.71 9.40
CA PRO A 252 -1.50 12.80 8.48
C PRO A 252 -0.02 12.93 8.13
N VAL A 253 0.89 12.51 9.01
CA VAL A 253 2.34 12.48 8.72
C VAL A 253 2.63 11.47 7.61
N VAL A 254 1.98 10.31 7.67
CA VAL A 254 2.10 9.26 6.64
C VAL A 254 1.46 9.73 5.34
N ILE A 255 0.28 10.35 5.40
CA ILE A 255 -0.36 10.91 4.21
C ILE A 255 0.52 11.98 3.55
N ALA A 256 1.23 12.80 4.34
CA ALA A 256 2.16 13.79 3.80
C ALA A 256 3.36 13.13 3.11
N ALA A 257 3.92 12.06 3.69
CA ALA A 257 4.98 11.27 3.06
C ALA A 257 4.51 10.63 1.73
N VAL A 258 3.30 10.05 1.71
CA VAL A 258 2.67 9.53 0.50
C VAL A 258 2.50 10.64 -0.55
N ALA A 259 2.00 11.81 -0.14
CA ALA A 259 1.81 12.93 -1.05
C ALA A 259 3.13 13.46 -1.64
N ALA A 260 4.23 13.39 -0.88
CA ALA A 260 5.55 13.73 -1.38
C ALA A 260 6.04 12.70 -2.42
N ALA A 261 5.92 11.41 -2.11
CA ALA A 261 6.33 10.32 -3.00
C ALA A 261 5.50 10.21 -4.30
N LEU A 262 4.25 10.67 -4.27
CA LEU A 262 3.38 10.71 -5.45
C LEU A 262 3.68 11.86 -6.41
N ARG A 263 4.47 12.87 -5.99
CA ARG A 263 4.85 13.96 -6.88
C ARG A 263 5.99 13.48 -7.78
N PRO A 264 5.95 13.76 -9.09
CA PRO A 264 7.05 13.43 -9.98
C PRO A 264 8.37 13.99 -9.43
N VAL A 265 9.44 13.21 -9.49
CA VAL A 265 10.79 13.76 -9.33
C VAL A 265 11.03 14.62 -10.56
N SER A 266 11.10 15.93 -10.38
CA SER A 266 11.46 16.83 -11.48
C SER A 266 12.90 16.55 -11.86
N VAL A 267 13.11 15.83 -12.96
CA VAL A 267 14.42 15.79 -13.62
C VAL A 267 14.64 17.19 -14.20
N PRO A 268 15.69 17.94 -13.80
CA PRO A 268 15.97 19.22 -14.42
C PRO A 268 16.22 18.98 -15.91
N SER A 269 15.35 19.54 -16.74
CA SER A 269 15.55 19.57 -18.18
C SER A 269 16.81 20.41 -18.44
N VAL A 270 17.88 19.75 -18.86
CA VAL A 270 19.05 20.41 -19.43
C VAL A 270 18.63 20.90 -20.81
N VAL A 271 17.96 22.06 -20.84
CA VAL A 271 17.86 22.83 -22.08
C VAL A 271 19.17 23.59 -22.20
N GLU A 272 20.13 22.99 -22.87
CA GLU A 272 21.31 23.71 -23.35
C GLU A 272 20.81 24.66 -24.45
N VAL A 273 20.56 25.92 -24.06
CA VAL A 273 20.24 26.98 -25.01
C VAL A 273 21.55 27.39 -25.66
N ASP A 274 21.87 26.78 -26.79
CA ASP A 274 22.91 27.27 -27.68
C ASP A 274 22.53 28.68 -28.15
N ARG A 275 23.14 29.68 -27.52
CA ARG A 275 23.06 31.07 -27.98
C ARG A 275 24.06 31.19 -29.12
N GLY A 276 23.63 30.78 -30.31
CA GLY A 276 24.35 31.07 -31.54
C GLY A 276 24.62 32.58 -31.63
N GLU A 277 25.89 32.97 -31.57
CA GLU A 277 26.34 34.29 -31.94
C GLU A 277 26.15 34.44 -33.45
N ILE A 278 25.32 35.40 -33.85
CA ILE A 278 25.17 35.81 -35.24
C ILE A 278 26.33 36.78 -35.51
N ALA A 279 27.27 36.35 -36.36
CA ALA A 279 28.32 37.18 -36.95
C ALA A 279 27.76 38.09 -38.05
#